data_AF-A0A8T6YID7-F1
#
_entry.id   AF-A0A8T6YID7-F1
#
_cell.length_a   1.000
_cell.length_b   1.000
_cell.length_c   1.000
_cell.angle_alpha   90.00
_cell.angle_beta   90.00
_cell.angle_gamma   90.00
#
_symmetry.space_group_name_H-M   'P 1'
#
loop_
_entity.id
_entity.type
_entity.pdbx_description
1 polymer ?
#
loop_
_entity_poly.entity_id
_entity_poly.type
_entity_poly.pdbx_seq_one_letter_code
_entity_poly.pdbx_strand_id
1 'polypeptide(L)' 'QYMKMITLQKVHDALVQEKNQVIVPKEIADKARTAIERMLAIS' A
#
# COMPACT_ATOMS: atom_id res chain seq x y z
N GLN A 1 16.57 -3.15 4.00
CA GLN A 1 16.60 -2.94 5.47
C GLN A 1 15.19 -2.83 6.08
N TYR A 2 14.12 -2.51 5.32
CA TYR A 2 12.77 -2.31 5.87
C TYR A 2 11.80 -3.52 5.78
N MET A 3 12.05 -4.49 4.90
CA MET A 3 11.11 -5.60 4.67
C MET A 3 10.87 -6.48 5.92
N LYS A 4 11.88 -6.66 6.78
CA LYS A 4 11.78 -7.51 7.98
C LYS A 4 11.06 -6.83 9.17
N MET A 5 10.53 -5.63 8.99
CA MET A 5 9.73 -4.95 10.03
C MET A 5 8.33 -5.56 10.19
N ILE A 6 7.85 -6.28 9.18
CA ILE A 6 6.58 -7.01 9.18
C ILE A 6 6.81 -8.35 9.88
N THR A 7 6.22 -8.52 11.07
CA THR A 7 6.30 -9.75 11.85
C THR A 7 4.93 -10.42 11.93
N LEU A 8 4.88 -11.73 12.21
CA LEU A 8 3.62 -12.47 12.33
C LEU A 8 2.66 -11.84 13.34
N GLN A 9 3.18 -11.40 14.48
CA GLN A 9 2.39 -10.70 15.49
C GLN A 9 1.76 -9.41 14.95
N LYS A 10 2.53 -8.60 14.22
CA LYS A 10 2.02 -7.35 13.64
C LYS A 10 0.96 -7.58 12.58
N VAL A 11 1.09 -8.66 11.79
CA VAL A 11 0.07 -9.04 10.79
C VAL A 11 -1.21 -9.47 11.49
N HIS A 12 -1.12 -10.35 12.49
CA HIS A 12 -2.25 -10.76 13.30
C HIS A 12 -2.97 -9.55 13.91
N ASP A 13 -2.23 -8.65 14.55
CA ASP A 13 -2.81 -7.48 15.20
C ASP A 13 -3.40 -6.49 14.17
N ALA A 14 -2.81 -6.37 12.99
CA ALA A 14 -3.34 -5.54 11.91
C ALA A 14 -4.69 -6.06 11.40
N LEU A 15 -4.84 -7.39 11.29
CA LEU A 15 -6.09 -8.03 10.89
C LEU A 15 -7.17 -7.93 11.97
N VAL A 16 -6.81 -8.19 13.24
CA VAL A 16 -7.77 -8.17 14.35
C VAL A 16 -8.28 -6.77 14.65
N GLN A 17 -7.42 -5.75 14.52
CA GLN A 17 -7.76 -4.37 14.89
C GLN A 17 -8.10 -3.50 13.68
N GLU A 18 -8.11 -4.05 12.46
CA GLU A 18 -8.27 -3.33 11.18
C GLU A 18 -7.44 -2.02 11.13
N LYS A 19 -6.23 -2.08 11.67
CA LYS A 19 -5.40 -0.90 11.90
C LYS A 19 -4.38 -0.68 10.80
N ASN A 20 -3.86 0.55 10.75
CA ASN A 20 -2.93 1.04 9.74
C ASN A 20 -3.59 1.28 8.37
N GLN A 21 -4.76 1.92 8.37
CA GLN A 21 -5.38 2.38 7.14
C GLN A 21 -4.43 3.34 6.40
N VAL A 22 -4.01 2.95 5.20
CA VAL A 22 -3.14 3.78 4.36
C VAL A 22 -4.03 4.73 3.57
N ILE A 23 -4.06 6.00 3.99
CA ILE A 23 -4.82 7.06 3.32
C ILE A 23 -3.87 7.89 2.49
N VAL A 24 -4.19 8.06 1.21
CA VAL A 24 -3.44 8.90 0.27
C VAL A 24 -4.39 9.99 -0.24
N PRO A 25 -3.96 11.27 -0.28
CA PRO A 25 -4.76 12.34 -0.89
C PRO A 25 -5.12 12.01 -2.34
N LYS A 26 -6.37 12.33 -2.72
CA LYS A 26 -6.92 11.98 -4.04
C LYS A 26 -6.03 12.44 -5.20
N GLU A 27 -5.55 13.69 -5.15
CA GLU A 27 -4.70 14.25 -6.21
C GLU A 27 -3.41 13.47 -6.43
N ILE A 28 -2.81 12.94 -5.37
CA ILE A 28 -1.58 12.15 -5.44
C ILE A 28 -1.90 10.76 -5.98
N ALA A 29 -2.98 10.15 -5.49
CA ALA A 29 -3.44 8.83 -5.93
C ALA A 29 -3.77 8.82 -7.43
N ASP A 30 -4.46 9.84 -7.94
CA ASP A 30 -4.87 9.93 -9.34
C ASP A 30 -3.66 10.08 -10.28
N LYS A 31 -2.69 10.92 -9.90
CA LYS A 31 -1.43 11.09 -10.64
C LYS A 31 -0.61 9.80 -10.67
N ALA A 32 -0.44 9.14 -9.52
CA ALA A 32 0.31 7.89 -9.42
C ALA A 32 -0.36 6.75 -10.21
N ARG A 33 -1.69 6.66 -10.14
CA ARG A 33 -2.48 5.65 -10.86
C ARG A 33 -2.26 5.71 -12.36
N THR A 34 -2.30 6.91 -12.94
CA THR A 34 -2.09 7.10 -14.39
C THR A 34 -0.73 6.55 -14.85
N ALA A 35 0.32 6.74 -14.05
CA ALA A 35 1.65 6.23 -14.38
C ALA A 35 1.73 4.69 -14.29
N ILE A 36 1.12 4.11 -13.25
CA ILE A 36 1.07 2.65 -13.04
C ILE A 36 0.26 1.97 -14.15
N GLU A 37 -0.88 2.54 -14.54
CA GLU A 37 -1.73 2.00 -15.62
C GLU A 37 -0.98 1.98 -16.96
N ARG A 38 -0.23 3.05 -17.29
CA ARG A 38 0.61 3.08 -18.50
C ARG A 38 1.69 2.01 -18.49
N MET A 39 2.32 1.75 -17.34
CA MET A 39 3.33 0.70 -17.19
C MET A 39 2.73 -0.69 -17.44
N LEU A 40 1.57 -0.97 -16.85
CA LEU A 40 0.87 -2.25 -17.00
C LEU A 40 0.36 -2.48 -18.44
N ALA A 41 -0.02 -1.43 -19.16
CA ALA A 41 -0.51 -1.53 -20.53
C ALA A 41 0.58 -1.88 -21.57
N ILE A 42 1.86 -1.71 -21.22
CA ILE A 42 3.01 -1.93 -22.12
C ILE A 42 3.76 -3.23 -21.80
N SER A 43 3.51 -3.85 -20.64
CA SER A 43 4.13 -5.12 -20.21
C SER A 43 3.34 -6.33 -20.71
#